data_AF-T0QJY9-F1
#
_entry.id   AF-T0QJY9-F1
#
_cell.length_a   1.000
_cell.length_b   1.000
_cell.length_c   1.000
_cell.angle_alpha   90.00
_cell.angle_beta   90.00
_cell.angle_gamma   90.00
#
_symmetry.space_group_name_H-M   'P 1'
#
loop_
_entity.id
_entity.type
_entity.pdbx_description
1 polymer ?
#
loop_
_entity_poly.entity_id
_entity_poly.type
_entity_poly.pdbx_seq_one_letter_code
_entity_poly.pdbx_strand_id
1 'polypeptide(L)'
;MSNLAQSAEAELAKVRAEGDWVLIKIEMEKKAMEATTAAIAEAQDEMKRLRAAKSKQRTKIAHPRRRKQLADSEQRLHLALQGKRQHIATLRLAIDDARRAKLDAAAALATEAACASDWEAKIQRTLADLETAQANDAAVADEIKRLQATIDANEMAFLAEKQKLTAELQQPLVERTHKAYRTQNHELEYRKKSNLSWLKARKKVDLVKRTESLERKKELLDYALSATQKPNVVALVTTFLAQEAKKTAVATTLADRASRHAHVLATMADVETELAKLQLVQVHANPFRADLVAALEASQDRANVVAAESAAVDTTLQQLEAPIAALYELAFETTPTEIAPHLLVGLLARVEARVSEQVLSRVARACQGVADSSTWPSLPLVARFLELRCAAAYTSPPIVVPPSMRTQRKTSGEDDDKWPVHSKALLAALHAKRNKPQ
;
A
#
# COMPACT_ATOMS: atom_id res chain seq x y z
N MET A 1 -55.43 33.22 -36.15
CA MET A 1 -54.57 32.57 -37.17
C MET A 1 -53.50 33.51 -37.76
N SER A 2 -53.52 34.84 -37.54
CA SER A 2 -52.54 35.77 -38.14
C SER A 2 -51.13 35.72 -37.53
N ASN A 3 -50.97 35.35 -36.25
CA ASN A 3 -49.67 35.36 -35.58
C ASN A 3 -48.72 34.23 -36.04
N LEU A 4 -49.26 33.11 -36.53
CA LEU A 4 -48.47 31.99 -37.07
C LEU A 4 -47.88 32.33 -38.45
N ALA A 5 -48.64 33.04 -39.29
CA ALA A 5 -48.17 33.49 -40.61
C ALA A 5 -47.04 34.52 -40.49
N GLN A 6 -47.18 35.49 -39.58
CA GLN A 6 -46.15 36.50 -39.32
C GLN A 6 -44.87 35.89 -38.70
N SER A 7 -45.01 34.90 -37.82
CA SER A 7 -43.86 34.18 -37.27
C SER A 7 -43.14 33.35 -38.35
N ALA A 8 -43.86 32.74 -39.28
CA ALA A 8 -43.27 31.99 -40.39
C ALA A 8 -42.56 32.92 -41.40
N GLU A 9 -43.10 34.10 -41.68
CA GLU A 9 -42.46 35.10 -42.53
C GLU A 9 -41.18 35.69 -41.90
N ALA A 10 -41.19 35.90 -40.58
CA ALA A 10 -40.00 36.36 -39.85
C ALA A 10 -38.87 35.32 -39.86
N GLU A 11 -39.19 34.04 -39.65
CA GLU A 11 -38.22 32.94 -39.75
C GLU A 11 -37.70 32.78 -41.20
N LEU A 12 -38.57 32.94 -42.21
CA LEU A 12 -38.14 32.91 -43.61
C LEU A 12 -37.17 34.07 -43.96
N ALA A 13 -37.43 35.26 -43.45
CA ALA A 13 -36.55 36.42 -43.62
C ALA A 13 -35.19 36.21 -42.94
N LYS A 14 -35.20 35.59 -41.75
CA LYS A 14 -33.98 35.22 -41.02
C LYS A 14 -33.15 34.19 -41.78
N VAL A 15 -33.78 33.12 -42.28
CA VAL A 15 -33.09 32.10 -43.10
C VAL A 15 -32.50 32.70 -44.38
N ARG A 16 -33.18 33.67 -45.01
CA ARG A 16 -32.62 34.40 -46.17
C ARG A 16 -31.41 35.24 -45.80
N ALA A 17 -31.48 36.01 -44.70
CA ALA A 17 -30.36 36.81 -44.24
C ALA A 17 -29.15 35.96 -43.83
N GLU A 18 -29.38 34.82 -43.19
CA GLU A 18 -28.34 33.83 -42.87
C GLU A 18 -27.75 33.22 -44.15
N GLY A 19 -28.58 32.90 -45.15
CA GLY A 19 -28.12 32.43 -46.47
C GLY A 19 -27.25 33.45 -47.20
N ASP A 20 -27.63 34.72 -47.22
CA ASP A 20 -26.86 35.80 -47.84
C ASP A 20 -25.52 36.02 -47.13
N TRP A 21 -25.50 35.94 -45.79
CA TRP A 21 -24.26 36.05 -45.01
C TRP A 21 -23.30 34.90 -45.31
N VAL A 22 -23.80 33.67 -45.45
CA VAL A 22 -22.99 32.51 -45.83
C VAL A 22 -22.43 32.67 -47.24
N LEU A 23 -23.20 33.17 -48.20
CA LEU A 23 -22.74 33.42 -49.57
C LEU A 23 -21.63 34.50 -49.61
N ILE A 24 -21.80 35.59 -48.86
CA ILE A 24 -20.76 36.63 -48.74
C ILE A 24 -19.48 36.05 -48.15
N LYS A 25 -19.60 35.21 -47.12
CA LYS A 25 -18.45 34.56 -46.49
C LYS A 25 -17.71 33.64 -47.45
N ILE A 26 -18.44 32.83 -48.22
CA ILE A 26 -17.85 31.95 -49.25
C ILE A 26 -17.12 32.78 -50.31
N GLU A 27 -17.70 33.88 -50.77
CA GLU A 27 -17.07 34.74 -51.79
C GLU A 27 -15.80 35.43 -51.24
N MET A 28 -15.80 35.83 -49.97
CA MET A 28 -14.60 36.35 -49.31
C MET A 28 -13.51 35.29 -49.16
N GLU A 29 -13.86 34.09 -48.73
CA GLU A 29 -12.91 32.97 -48.61
C GLU A 29 -12.34 32.58 -49.97
N LYS A 30 -13.15 32.60 -51.03
CA LYS A 30 -12.71 32.38 -52.40
C LYS A 30 -11.68 33.42 -52.86
N LYS A 31 -11.94 34.72 -52.62
CA LYS A 31 -10.97 35.78 -52.92
C LYS A 31 -9.67 35.64 -52.13
N ALA A 32 -9.75 35.22 -50.87
CA ALA A 32 -8.57 34.94 -50.05
C ALA A 32 -7.76 33.74 -50.59
N MET A 33 -8.44 32.69 -51.07
CA MET A 33 -7.77 31.57 -51.73
C MET A 33 -7.12 31.98 -53.07
N GLU A 34 -7.78 32.80 -53.87
CA GLU A 34 -7.19 33.34 -55.11
C GLU A 34 -5.94 34.19 -54.83
N ALA A 35 -5.96 35.04 -53.79
CA ALA A 35 -4.79 35.80 -53.38
C ALA A 35 -3.63 34.92 -52.89
N THR A 36 -3.92 33.87 -52.11
CA THR A 36 -2.88 32.95 -51.62
C THR A 36 -2.29 32.09 -52.73
N THR A 37 -3.10 31.64 -53.68
CA THR A 37 -2.61 30.90 -54.86
C THR A 37 -1.73 31.76 -55.76
N ALA A 38 -2.07 33.04 -55.96
CA ALA A 38 -1.21 33.99 -56.67
C ALA A 38 0.15 34.20 -55.96
N ALA A 39 0.13 34.37 -54.63
CA ALA A 39 1.36 34.51 -53.84
C ALA A 39 2.25 33.25 -53.88
N ILE A 40 1.64 32.06 -53.90
CA ILE A 40 2.37 30.80 -54.07
C ILE A 40 3.01 30.73 -55.46
N ALA A 41 2.30 31.14 -56.52
CA ALA A 41 2.84 31.17 -57.88
C ALA A 41 4.06 32.11 -57.99
N GLU A 42 3.96 33.31 -57.41
CA GLU A 42 5.06 34.28 -57.38
C GLU A 42 6.27 33.74 -56.60
N ALA A 43 6.04 33.14 -55.43
CA ALA A 43 7.10 32.50 -54.64
C ALA A 43 7.77 31.32 -55.39
N GLN A 44 7.00 30.55 -56.15
CA GLN A 44 7.54 29.47 -56.98
C GLN A 44 8.41 30.00 -58.13
N ASP A 45 8.01 31.09 -58.77
CA ASP A 45 8.79 31.69 -59.84
C ASP A 45 10.05 32.37 -59.33
N GLU A 46 10.01 33.00 -58.15
CA GLU A 46 11.21 33.50 -57.49
C GLU A 46 12.15 32.37 -57.08
N MET A 47 11.64 31.24 -56.58
CA MET A 47 12.47 30.05 -56.35
C MET A 47 13.11 29.52 -57.63
N LYS A 48 12.40 29.48 -58.75
CA LYS A 48 12.96 29.06 -60.05
C LYS A 48 14.07 30.02 -60.48
N ARG A 49 13.86 31.34 -60.33
CA ARG A 49 14.85 32.38 -60.63
C ARG A 49 16.11 32.23 -59.77
N LEU A 50 15.96 32.04 -58.47
CA LEU A 50 17.07 31.80 -57.53
C LEU A 50 17.82 30.50 -57.82
N ARG A 51 17.11 29.43 -58.22
CA ARG A 51 17.73 28.16 -58.65
C ARG A 51 18.51 28.34 -59.95
N ALA A 52 17.97 29.08 -60.93
CA ALA A 52 18.67 29.39 -62.17
C ALA A 52 19.92 30.25 -61.94
N ALA A 53 19.85 31.24 -61.04
CA ALA A 53 20.99 32.05 -60.62
C ALA A 53 22.08 31.19 -59.92
N LYS A 54 21.70 30.31 -58.98
CA LYS A 54 22.62 29.37 -58.34
C LYS A 54 23.25 28.36 -59.31
N SER A 55 22.52 27.94 -60.35
CA SER A 55 23.03 27.05 -61.40
C SER A 55 24.14 27.72 -62.22
N LYS A 56 23.95 29.00 -62.62
CA LYS A 56 24.98 29.80 -63.31
C LYS A 56 26.22 30.07 -62.44
N GLN A 57 26.07 30.05 -61.11
CA GLN A 57 27.18 30.22 -60.17
C GLN A 57 27.96 28.91 -59.90
N ARG A 58 27.38 27.74 -60.28
CA ARG A 58 27.97 26.40 -60.10
C ARG A 58 28.92 25.96 -61.23
N THR A 59 29.02 26.71 -62.32
CA THR A 59 29.97 26.41 -63.43
C THR A 59 31.42 26.79 -63.13
N LYS A 60 31.69 27.46 -61.99
CA LYS A 60 33.05 27.58 -61.47
C LYS A 60 33.42 26.29 -60.75
N ILE A 61 34.26 25.48 -61.40
CA ILE A 61 34.87 24.24 -60.90
C ILE A 61 35.25 24.41 -59.43
N ALA A 62 34.48 23.77 -58.55
CA ALA A 62 34.76 23.77 -57.11
C ALA A 62 36.09 23.04 -56.89
N HIS A 63 37.08 23.76 -56.37
CA HIS A 63 38.40 23.27 -55.96
C HIS A 63 38.26 21.90 -55.25
N PRO A 64 39.02 20.86 -55.61
CA PRO A 64 38.90 19.50 -55.06
C PRO A 64 38.99 19.45 -53.53
N ARG A 65 39.72 20.40 -52.93
CA ARG A 65 39.84 20.58 -51.47
C ARG A 65 38.50 20.90 -50.78
N ARG A 66 37.66 21.72 -51.41
CA ARG A 66 36.34 22.11 -50.87
C ARG A 66 35.32 20.98 -50.98
N ARG A 67 35.40 20.16 -52.03
CA ARG A 67 34.60 18.93 -52.16
C ARG A 67 34.95 17.90 -51.08
N LYS A 68 36.24 17.70 -50.81
CA LYS A 68 36.68 16.80 -49.74
C LYS A 68 36.24 17.29 -48.35
N GLN A 69 36.41 18.58 -48.06
CA GLN A 69 35.92 19.17 -46.80
C GLN A 69 34.40 19.04 -46.61
N LEU A 70 33.63 19.20 -47.69
CA LEU A 70 32.18 18.99 -47.64
C LEU A 70 31.85 17.51 -47.34
N ALA A 71 32.48 16.57 -48.05
CA ALA A 71 32.30 15.14 -47.81
C ALA A 71 32.67 14.73 -46.38
N ASP A 72 33.78 15.24 -45.84
CA ASP A 72 34.19 14.99 -44.45
C ASP A 72 33.21 15.61 -43.43
N SER A 73 32.56 16.73 -43.77
CA SER A 73 31.51 17.34 -42.94
C SER A 73 30.20 16.56 -42.99
N GLU A 74 29.80 16.07 -44.18
CA GLU A 74 28.62 15.24 -44.38
C GLU A 74 28.78 13.88 -43.67
N GLN A 75 29.95 13.26 -43.76
CA GLN A 75 30.25 12.01 -43.05
C GLN A 75 30.18 12.19 -41.53
N ARG A 76 30.73 13.30 -41.00
CA ARG A 76 30.62 13.63 -39.57
C ARG A 76 29.17 13.85 -39.14
N LEU A 77 28.36 14.53 -39.95
CA LEU A 77 26.93 14.71 -39.69
C LEU A 77 26.17 13.38 -39.74
N HIS A 78 26.48 12.49 -40.68
CA HIS A 78 25.88 11.16 -40.76
C HIS A 78 26.19 10.32 -39.52
N LEU A 79 27.44 10.32 -39.05
CA LEU A 79 27.83 9.63 -37.81
C LEU A 79 27.13 10.23 -36.58
N ALA A 80 27.04 11.56 -36.50
CA ALA A 80 26.33 12.23 -35.41
C ALA A 80 24.83 11.91 -35.41
N LEU A 81 24.19 11.87 -36.59
CA LEU A 81 22.78 11.47 -36.72
C LEU A 81 22.58 10.00 -36.37
N GLN A 82 23.50 9.11 -36.76
CA GLN A 82 23.45 7.70 -36.38
C GLN A 82 23.56 7.52 -34.86
N GLY A 83 24.48 8.24 -34.21
CA GLY A 83 24.60 8.25 -32.74
C GLY A 83 23.33 8.75 -32.06
N LYS A 84 22.72 9.83 -32.56
CA LYS A 84 21.43 10.32 -32.06
C LYS A 84 20.29 9.31 -32.25
N ARG A 85 20.24 8.61 -33.38
CA ARG A 85 19.24 7.55 -33.63
C ARG A 85 19.40 6.37 -32.68
N GLN A 86 20.63 5.93 -32.41
CA GLN A 86 20.91 4.89 -31.42
C GLN A 86 20.49 5.32 -30.02
N HIS A 87 20.82 6.55 -29.62
CA HIS A 87 20.41 7.08 -28.33
C HIS A 87 18.88 7.16 -28.19
N ILE A 88 18.17 7.61 -29.23
CA ILE A 88 16.70 7.59 -29.25
C ILE A 88 16.15 6.16 -29.10
N ALA A 89 16.77 5.16 -29.74
CA ALA A 89 16.36 3.77 -29.58
C ALA A 89 16.55 3.26 -28.15
N THR A 90 17.67 3.61 -27.50
CA THR A 90 17.92 3.29 -26.08
C THR A 90 16.89 3.95 -25.16
N LEU A 91 16.58 5.23 -25.38
CA LEU A 91 15.56 5.94 -24.58
C LEU A 91 14.17 5.32 -24.76
N ARG A 92 13.81 4.89 -25.98
CA ARG A 92 12.53 4.19 -26.21
C ARG A 92 12.45 2.89 -25.44
N LEU A 93 13.52 2.09 -25.46
CA LEU A 93 13.58 0.85 -24.70
C LEU A 93 13.45 1.10 -23.18
N ALA A 94 14.16 2.10 -22.66
CA ALA A 94 14.05 2.49 -21.25
C ALA A 94 12.63 2.96 -20.86
N ILE A 95 11.94 3.69 -21.75
CA ILE A 95 10.54 4.08 -21.55
C ILE A 95 9.62 2.87 -21.52
N ASP A 96 9.80 1.92 -22.43
CA ASP A 96 8.96 0.72 -22.49
C ASP A 96 9.19 -0.18 -21.26
N ASP A 97 10.43 -0.30 -20.79
CA ASP A 97 10.75 -1.04 -19.56
C ASP A 97 10.17 -0.34 -18.32
N ALA A 98 10.25 1.00 -18.23
CA ALA A 98 9.61 1.75 -17.16
C ALA A 98 8.08 1.61 -17.16
N ARG A 99 7.45 1.52 -18.35
CA ARG A 99 6.01 1.26 -18.48
C ARG A 99 5.63 -0.13 -18.00
N ARG A 100 6.42 -1.16 -18.34
CA ARG A 100 6.20 -2.53 -17.86
C ARG A 100 6.32 -2.59 -16.33
N ALA A 101 7.39 -2.04 -15.77
CA ALA A 101 7.58 -1.98 -14.33
C ALA A 101 6.43 -1.26 -13.61
N LYS A 102 5.89 -0.18 -14.19
CA LYS A 102 4.73 0.52 -13.64
C LYS A 102 3.46 -0.34 -13.70
N LEU A 103 3.23 -1.09 -14.77
CA LEU A 103 2.09 -1.99 -14.88
C LEU A 103 2.19 -3.15 -13.88
N ASP A 104 3.38 -3.73 -13.71
CA ASP A 104 3.61 -4.81 -12.75
C ASP A 104 3.42 -4.32 -11.30
N ALA A 105 3.92 -3.11 -10.98
CA ALA A 105 3.69 -2.49 -9.68
C ALA A 105 2.20 -2.18 -9.43
N ALA A 106 1.46 -1.72 -10.44
CA ALA A 106 0.02 -1.50 -10.32
C ALA A 106 -0.76 -2.81 -10.11
N ALA A 107 -0.35 -3.89 -10.76
CA ALA A 107 -0.93 -5.21 -10.54
C ALA A 107 -0.65 -5.72 -9.11
N ALA A 108 0.58 -5.56 -8.62
CA ALA A 108 0.95 -5.90 -7.25
C ALA A 108 0.09 -5.13 -6.22
N LEU A 109 -0.02 -3.81 -6.37
CA LEU A 109 -0.86 -2.97 -5.50
C LEU A 109 -2.34 -3.39 -5.54
N ALA A 110 -2.86 -3.78 -6.70
CA ALA A 110 -4.24 -4.28 -6.81
C ALA A 110 -4.43 -5.60 -6.04
N THR A 111 -3.45 -6.51 -6.09
CA THR A 111 -3.50 -7.76 -5.31
C THR A 111 -3.39 -7.51 -3.80
N GLU A 112 -2.56 -6.56 -3.38
CA GLU A 112 -2.45 -6.15 -1.97
C GLU A 112 -3.75 -5.53 -1.46
N ALA A 113 -4.38 -4.65 -2.26
CA ALA A 113 -5.67 -4.05 -1.93
C ALA A 113 -6.79 -5.09 -1.81
N ALA A 114 -6.82 -6.09 -2.69
CA ALA A 114 -7.77 -7.20 -2.60
C ALA A 114 -7.56 -8.01 -1.31
N CYS A 115 -6.30 -8.34 -0.98
CA CYS A 115 -5.95 -9.03 0.25
C CYS A 115 -6.35 -8.23 1.50
N ALA A 116 -6.10 -6.91 1.51
CA ALA A 116 -6.50 -6.02 2.60
C ALA A 116 -8.02 -6.01 2.80
N SER A 117 -8.80 -5.91 1.70
CA SER A 117 -10.26 -5.99 1.74
C SER A 117 -10.76 -7.33 2.29
N ASP A 118 -10.12 -8.44 1.93
CA ASP A 118 -10.47 -9.77 2.45
C ASP A 118 -10.20 -9.88 3.96
N TRP A 119 -9.09 -9.32 4.43
CA TRP A 119 -8.77 -9.26 5.85
C TRP A 119 -9.74 -8.37 6.63
N GLU A 120 -10.11 -7.22 6.09
CA GLU A 120 -11.11 -6.34 6.70
C GLU A 120 -12.47 -7.06 6.81
N ALA A 121 -12.90 -7.77 5.77
CA ALA A 121 -14.12 -8.58 5.82
C ALA A 121 -14.04 -9.71 6.86
N LYS A 122 -12.87 -10.35 7.02
CA LYS A 122 -12.66 -11.36 8.08
C LYS A 122 -12.74 -10.73 9.48
N ILE A 123 -12.10 -9.58 9.68
CA ILE A 123 -12.13 -8.85 10.96
C ILE A 123 -13.58 -8.50 11.33
N GLN A 124 -14.34 -7.96 10.38
CA GLN A 124 -15.75 -7.61 10.62
C GLN A 124 -16.60 -8.83 10.99
N ARG A 125 -16.39 -9.98 10.33
CA ARG A 125 -17.06 -11.24 10.73
C ARG A 125 -16.67 -11.67 12.13
N THR A 126 -15.38 -11.63 12.48
CA THR A 126 -14.93 -12.02 13.82
C THR A 126 -15.45 -11.08 14.91
N LEU A 127 -15.62 -9.79 14.62
CA LEU A 127 -16.25 -8.84 15.53
C LEU A 127 -17.72 -9.17 15.76
N ALA A 128 -18.47 -9.47 14.68
CA ALA A 128 -19.86 -9.92 14.81
C ALA A 128 -19.98 -11.23 15.60
N ASP A 129 -19.09 -12.20 15.35
CA ASP A 129 -19.05 -13.45 16.12
C ASP A 129 -18.75 -13.19 17.61
N LEU A 130 -17.84 -12.26 17.91
CA LEU A 130 -17.52 -11.87 19.29
C LEU A 130 -18.72 -11.20 19.98
N GLU A 131 -19.44 -10.30 19.30
CA GLU A 131 -20.66 -9.67 19.82
C GLU A 131 -21.74 -10.72 20.13
N THR A 132 -21.94 -11.69 19.24
CA THR A 132 -22.89 -12.78 19.50
C THR A 132 -22.46 -13.67 20.67
N ALA A 133 -21.16 -13.96 20.80
CA ALA A 133 -20.63 -14.70 21.94
C ALA A 133 -20.85 -13.94 23.26
N GLN A 134 -20.58 -12.63 23.29
CA GLN A 134 -20.82 -11.78 24.46
C GLN A 134 -22.30 -11.73 24.85
N ALA A 135 -23.21 -11.63 23.87
CA ALA A 135 -24.65 -11.68 24.11
C ALA A 135 -25.08 -13.03 24.70
N ASN A 136 -24.51 -14.14 24.22
CA ASN A 136 -24.77 -15.47 24.76
C ASN A 136 -24.22 -15.62 26.19
N ASP A 137 -23.02 -15.12 26.47
CA ASP A 137 -22.42 -15.16 27.81
C ASP A 137 -23.25 -14.36 28.81
N ALA A 138 -23.76 -13.20 28.42
CA ALA A 138 -24.68 -12.41 29.24
C ALA A 138 -25.98 -13.17 29.53
N ALA A 139 -26.57 -13.82 28.53
CA ALA A 139 -27.78 -14.63 28.70
C ALA A 139 -27.55 -15.82 29.64
N VAL A 140 -26.41 -16.52 29.52
CA VAL A 140 -26.03 -17.61 30.41
C VAL A 140 -25.79 -17.11 31.84
N ALA A 141 -25.14 -15.96 32.02
CA ALA A 141 -24.93 -15.37 33.33
C ALA A 141 -26.27 -15.03 34.03
N ASP A 142 -27.25 -14.53 33.28
CA ASP A 142 -28.58 -14.25 33.82
C ASP A 142 -29.37 -15.53 34.13
N GLU A 143 -29.22 -16.59 33.32
CA GLU A 143 -29.79 -17.91 33.63
C GLU A 143 -29.18 -18.51 34.90
N ILE A 144 -27.87 -18.39 35.10
CA ILE A 144 -27.18 -18.82 36.33
C ILE A 144 -27.75 -18.08 37.54
N LYS A 145 -27.89 -16.75 37.48
CA LYS A 145 -28.48 -15.96 38.57
C LYS A 145 -29.92 -16.40 38.89
N ARG A 146 -30.73 -16.67 37.86
CA ARG A 146 -32.10 -17.15 38.01
C ARG A 146 -32.16 -18.53 38.65
N LEU A 147 -31.27 -19.44 38.25
CA LEU A 147 -31.14 -20.77 38.85
C LEU A 147 -30.71 -20.68 40.31
N GLN A 148 -29.74 -19.81 40.63
CA GLN A 148 -29.32 -19.58 42.01
C GLN A 148 -30.49 -19.10 42.89
N ALA A 149 -31.24 -18.10 42.43
CA ALA A 149 -32.42 -17.62 43.16
C ALA A 149 -33.48 -18.73 43.36
N THR A 150 -33.62 -19.64 42.40
CA THR A 150 -34.54 -20.79 42.50
C THR A 150 -34.03 -21.82 43.52
N ILE A 151 -32.72 -22.09 43.54
CA ILE A 151 -32.09 -22.97 44.52
C ILE A 151 -32.27 -22.41 45.93
N ASP A 152 -31.97 -21.12 46.13
CA ASP A 152 -32.09 -20.46 47.44
C ASP A 152 -33.55 -20.48 47.93
N ALA A 153 -34.52 -20.24 47.04
CA ALA A 153 -35.94 -20.34 47.37
C ALA A 153 -36.37 -21.76 47.77
N ASN A 154 -35.89 -22.78 47.05
CA ASN A 154 -36.16 -24.17 47.37
C ASN A 154 -35.51 -24.60 48.69
N GLU A 155 -34.29 -24.12 48.97
CA GLU A 155 -33.61 -24.38 50.24
C GLU A 155 -34.38 -23.78 51.42
N MET A 156 -34.84 -22.53 51.28
CA MET A 156 -35.67 -21.87 52.29
C MET A 156 -37.01 -22.60 52.50
N ALA A 157 -37.66 -23.05 51.43
CA ALA A 157 -38.89 -23.83 51.51
C ALA A 157 -38.66 -25.18 52.23
N PHE A 158 -37.56 -25.87 51.89
CA PHE A 158 -37.19 -27.13 52.54
C PHE A 158 -36.89 -26.95 54.03
N LEU A 159 -36.15 -25.90 54.41
CA LEU A 159 -35.86 -25.59 55.80
C LEU A 159 -37.14 -25.28 56.59
N ALA A 160 -38.07 -24.53 55.99
CA ALA A 160 -39.37 -24.23 56.61
C ALA A 160 -40.21 -25.50 56.81
N GLU A 161 -40.27 -26.38 55.81
CA GLU A 161 -40.99 -27.66 55.90
C GLU A 161 -40.36 -28.60 56.95
N LYS A 162 -39.02 -28.67 56.99
CA LYS A 162 -38.28 -29.40 58.02
C LYS A 162 -38.59 -28.88 59.42
N GLN A 163 -38.64 -27.56 59.62
CA GLN A 163 -39.02 -26.95 60.89
C GLN A 163 -40.45 -27.31 61.27
N LYS A 164 -41.39 -27.22 60.32
CA LYS A 164 -42.79 -27.61 60.52
C LYS A 164 -42.93 -29.08 60.95
N LEU A 165 -42.29 -30.00 60.25
CA LEU A 165 -42.29 -31.43 60.59
C LEU A 165 -41.64 -31.70 61.96
N THR A 166 -40.58 -30.97 62.30
CA THR A 166 -39.93 -31.08 63.62
C THR A 166 -40.86 -30.60 64.74
N ALA A 167 -41.58 -29.48 64.53
CA ALA A 167 -42.58 -28.99 65.46
C ALA A 167 -43.77 -29.96 65.61
N GLU A 168 -44.23 -30.56 64.50
CA GLU A 168 -45.25 -31.62 64.52
C GLU A 168 -44.77 -32.86 65.27
N LEU A 169 -43.49 -33.22 65.21
CA LEU A 169 -42.89 -34.33 65.97
C LEU A 169 -42.74 -34.02 67.46
N GLN A 170 -42.46 -32.77 67.82
CA GLN A 170 -42.30 -32.32 69.20
C GLN A 170 -43.63 -32.02 69.93
N GLN A 171 -44.78 -32.02 69.23
CA GLN A 171 -46.09 -31.96 69.89
C GLN A 171 -46.24 -33.12 70.89
N PRO A 172 -46.69 -32.84 72.13
CA PRO A 172 -46.75 -33.84 73.19
C PRO A 172 -47.61 -35.04 72.78
N LEU A 173 -47.08 -36.24 73.03
CA LEU A 173 -47.68 -37.57 72.75
C LEU A 173 -49.10 -37.78 73.30
N VAL A 174 -49.63 -36.85 74.08
CA VAL A 174 -50.94 -36.92 74.73
C VAL A 174 -52.10 -36.76 73.73
N GLU A 175 -51.91 -36.12 72.57
CA GLU A 175 -53.00 -36.00 71.57
C GLU A 175 -52.88 -36.98 70.40
N ARG A 176 -51.67 -37.45 70.07
CA ARG A 176 -51.46 -38.49 69.02
C ARG A 176 -51.88 -39.88 69.46
N THR A 177 -51.89 -40.17 70.76
CA THR A 177 -52.27 -41.49 71.30
C THR A 177 -53.79 -41.63 71.48
N HIS A 178 -54.53 -40.58 71.83
CA HIS A 178 -55.96 -40.72 72.16
C HIS A 178 -56.92 -40.92 70.97
N LYS A 179 -56.49 -40.68 69.72
CA LYS A 179 -57.28 -41.03 68.51
C LYS A 179 -56.91 -42.38 67.88
N ALA A 180 -55.73 -42.93 68.16
CA ALA A 180 -55.35 -44.26 67.69
C ALA A 180 -55.70 -45.38 68.70
N TYR A 181 -55.82 -45.06 70.00
CA TYR A 181 -56.10 -46.05 71.05
C TYR A 181 -57.59 -46.38 71.29
N ARG A 182 -58.53 -45.86 70.49
CA ARG A 182 -59.96 -46.20 70.64
C ARG A 182 -60.48 -47.28 69.69
N THR A 183 -59.66 -47.82 68.80
CA THR A 183 -60.13 -48.77 67.77
C THR A 183 -59.29 -50.03 67.62
N GLN A 184 -58.64 -50.52 68.67
CA GLN A 184 -58.03 -51.86 68.62
C GLN A 184 -57.83 -52.48 70.01
N ASN A 185 -58.94 -52.81 70.66
CA ASN A 185 -58.97 -53.97 71.56
C ASN A 185 -59.07 -55.21 70.67
N HIS A 186 -58.00 -55.98 70.53
CA HIS A 186 -58.12 -57.41 70.26
C HIS A 186 -56.94 -58.20 70.82
N GLU A 187 -57.31 -59.20 71.60
CA GLU A 187 -56.49 -60.22 72.25
C GLU A 187 -55.47 -60.85 71.30
N LEU A 188 -54.22 -60.93 71.77
CA LEU A 188 -53.18 -61.74 71.15
C LEU A 188 -53.38 -63.21 71.56
N GLU A 189 -54.31 -63.89 70.89
CA GLU A 189 -54.35 -65.35 70.90
C GLU A 189 -53.25 -65.92 69.99
N TYR A 190 -52.31 -66.62 70.62
CA TYR A 190 -51.24 -67.35 69.94
C TYR A 190 -51.82 -68.62 69.27
N ARG A 191 -52.41 -68.48 68.08
CA ARG A 191 -52.78 -69.63 67.24
C ARG A 191 -51.65 -69.98 66.28
N LYS A 192 -51.07 -71.18 66.47
CA LYS A 192 -50.30 -71.91 65.45
C LYS A 192 -51.12 -71.95 64.16
N LYS A 193 -50.78 -71.10 63.18
CA LYS A 193 -51.38 -71.12 61.84
C LYS A 193 -50.33 -71.60 60.84
N SER A 194 -50.55 -72.84 60.39
CA SER A 194 -50.37 -73.35 59.03
C SER A 194 -49.42 -72.55 58.12
N ASN A 195 -48.38 -73.24 57.64
CA ASN A 195 -47.30 -72.81 56.74
C ASN A 195 -47.75 -72.28 55.35
N LEU A 196 -49.01 -71.87 55.18
CA LEU A 196 -49.56 -71.20 54.00
C LEU A 196 -49.79 -69.69 54.21
N SER A 197 -49.67 -69.18 55.44
CA SER A 197 -49.92 -67.76 55.77
C SER A 197 -48.79 -66.82 55.35
N TRP A 198 -47.52 -67.25 55.46
CA TRP A 198 -46.36 -66.44 55.03
C TRP A 198 -46.31 -66.25 53.52
N LEU A 199 -46.78 -67.22 52.72
CA LEU A 199 -46.92 -67.09 51.26
C LEU A 199 -48.06 -66.14 50.87
N LYS A 200 -49.19 -66.18 51.58
CA LYS A 200 -50.29 -65.21 51.39
C LYS A 200 -49.88 -63.81 51.86
N ALA A 201 -49.10 -63.69 52.92
CA ALA A 201 -48.54 -62.43 53.41
C ALA A 201 -47.49 -61.87 52.43
N ARG A 202 -46.61 -62.71 51.87
CA ARG A 202 -45.63 -62.31 50.85
C ARG A 202 -46.31 -61.87 49.56
N LYS A 203 -47.32 -62.62 49.06
CA LYS A 203 -48.15 -62.18 47.93
C LYS A 203 -48.91 -60.89 48.21
N LYS A 204 -49.40 -60.67 49.45
CA LYS A 204 -50.04 -59.40 49.85
C LYS A 204 -49.03 -58.25 49.93
N VAL A 205 -47.85 -58.46 50.49
CA VAL A 205 -46.77 -57.46 50.55
C VAL A 205 -46.27 -57.09 49.16
N ASP A 206 -46.15 -58.06 48.24
CA ASP A 206 -45.81 -57.78 46.84
C ASP A 206 -46.93 -57.03 46.11
N LEU A 207 -48.19 -57.29 46.45
CA LEU A 207 -49.32 -56.53 45.92
C LEU A 207 -49.31 -55.09 46.44
N VAL A 208 -49.08 -54.89 47.74
CA VAL A 208 -49.00 -53.58 48.39
C VAL A 208 -47.84 -52.76 47.83
N LYS A 209 -46.65 -53.35 47.68
CA LYS A 209 -45.52 -52.68 47.03
C LYS A 209 -45.79 -52.34 45.58
N ARG A 210 -46.54 -53.17 44.85
CA ARG A 210 -46.98 -52.85 43.49
C ARG A 210 -47.99 -51.71 43.47
N THR A 211 -48.94 -51.66 44.40
CA THR A 211 -49.91 -50.56 44.48
C THR A 211 -49.23 -49.26 44.85
N GLU A 212 -48.34 -49.27 45.86
CA GLU A 212 -47.51 -48.10 46.22
C GLU A 212 -46.64 -47.64 45.04
N SER A 213 -46.05 -48.58 44.27
CA SER A 213 -45.29 -48.25 43.08
C SER A 213 -46.14 -47.64 41.97
N LEU A 214 -47.38 -48.12 41.80
CA LEU A 214 -48.31 -47.58 40.80
C LEU A 214 -48.84 -46.21 41.21
N GLU A 215 -49.15 -46.00 42.48
CA GLU A 215 -49.54 -44.70 43.03
C GLU A 215 -48.42 -43.68 42.84
N ARG A 216 -47.18 -44.04 43.19
CA ARG A 216 -46.02 -43.16 43.00
C ARG A 216 -45.74 -42.85 41.52
N LYS A 217 -45.91 -43.83 40.63
CA LYS A 217 -45.81 -43.60 39.17
C LYS A 217 -46.91 -42.69 38.65
N LYS A 218 -48.13 -42.81 39.19
CA LYS A 218 -49.24 -41.94 38.86
C LYS A 218 -48.98 -40.51 39.33
N GLU A 219 -48.54 -40.33 40.57
CA GLU A 219 -48.15 -39.01 41.11
C GLU A 219 -47.06 -38.35 40.26
N LEU A 220 -46.05 -39.11 39.83
CA LEU A 220 -45.00 -38.61 38.94
C LEU A 220 -45.54 -38.22 37.56
N LEU A 221 -46.50 -38.97 37.02
CA LEU A 221 -47.17 -38.62 35.75
C LEU A 221 -48.03 -37.37 35.89
N ASP A 222 -48.80 -37.25 36.97
CA ASP A 222 -49.65 -36.09 37.26
C ASP A 222 -48.78 -34.83 37.49
N TYR A 223 -47.65 -34.99 38.19
CA TYR A 223 -46.63 -33.94 38.32
C TYR A 223 -46.03 -33.56 36.97
N ALA A 224 -45.64 -34.54 36.14
CA ALA A 224 -45.06 -34.24 34.83
C ALA A 224 -46.08 -33.55 33.90
N LEU A 225 -47.35 -33.96 33.92
CA LEU A 225 -48.42 -33.33 33.14
C LEU A 225 -48.70 -31.90 33.59
N SER A 226 -48.76 -31.66 34.91
CA SER A 226 -48.96 -30.31 35.46
C SER A 226 -47.77 -29.39 35.20
N ALA A 227 -46.54 -29.88 35.42
CA ALA A 227 -45.31 -29.11 35.19
C ALA A 227 -45.10 -28.74 33.71
N THR A 228 -45.49 -29.62 32.78
CA THR A 228 -45.34 -29.38 31.33
C THR A 228 -46.60 -28.79 30.68
N GLN A 229 -47.67 -28.60 31.45
CA GLN A 229 -48.99 -28.15 31.01
C GLN A 229 -49.53 -28.97 29.81
N LYS A 230 -49.30 -30.29 29.81
CA LYS A 230 -49.75 -31.18 28.72
C LYS A 230 -51.11 -31.81 29.05
N PRO A 231 -52.02 -31.90 28.07
CA PRO A 231 -53.39 -32.35 28.29
C PRO A 231 -53.50 -33.86 28.54
N ASN A 232 -52.54 -34.66 28.08
CA ASN A 232 -52.52 -36.11 28.29
C ASN A 232 -51.10 -36.68 28.20
N VAL A 233 -50.93 -37.93 28.66
CA VAL A 233 -49.64 -38.64 28.67
C VAL A 233 -49.07 -38.82 27.26
N VAL A 234 -49.92 -39.00 26.25
CA VAL A 234 -49.48 -39.15 24.85
C VAL A 234 -48.80 -37.87 24.34
N ALA A 235 -49.37 -36.70 24.66
CA ALA A 235 -48.81 -35.39 24.33
C ALA A 235 -47.49 -35.14 25.09
N LEU A 236 -47.40 -35.57 26.35
CA LEU A 236 -46.17 -35.51 27.14
C LEU A 236 -45.06 -36.37 26.50
N VAL A 237 -45.35 -37.63 26.18
CA VAL A 237 -44.40 -38.58 25.59
C VAL A 237 -43.94 -38.11 24.22
N THR A 238 -44.83 -37.60 23.37
CA THR A 238 -44.45 -37.06 22.06
C THR A 238 -43.53 -35.85 22.18
N THR A 239 -43.78 -34.93 23.13
CA THR A 239 -42.84 -33.84 23.39
C THR A 239 -41.52 -34.31 23.96
N PHE A 240 -41.52 -35.30 24.84
CA PHE A 240 -40.29 -35.88 25.39
C PHE A 240 -39.45 -36.55 24.29
N LEU A 241 -40.07 -37.33 23.41
CA LEU A 241 -39.38 -37.94 22.27
C LEU A 241 -38.82 -36.90 21.31
N ALA A 242 -39.55 -35.81 21.06
CA ALA A 242 -39.05 -34.70 20.23
C ALA A 242 -37.87 -33.98 20.90
N GLN A 243 -37.89 -33.81 22.22
CA GLN A 243 -36.78 -33.25 22.98
C GLN A 243 -35.56 -34.17 22.96
N GLU A 244 -35.74 -35.48 23.13
CA GLU A 244 -34.68 -36.46 23.03
C GLU A 244 -34.07 -36.47 21.62
N ALA A 245 -34.89 -36.43 20.56
CA ALA A 245 -34.40 -36.30 19.18
C ALA A 245 -33.61 -35.00 18.95
N LYS A 246 -34.03 -33.88 19.56
CA LYS A 246 -33.29 -32.62 19.48
C LYS A 246 -31.97 -32.70 20.25
N LYS A 247 -31.96 -33.32 21.44
CA LYS A 247 -30.73 -33.53 22.22
C LYS A 247 -29.73 -34.41 21.48
N THR A 248 -30.19 -35.51 20.86
CA THR A 248 -29.29 -36.37 20.08
C THR A 248 -28.73 -35.63 18.87
N ALA A 249 -29.53 -34.83 18.16
CA ALA A 249 -29.04 -33.98 17.07
C ALA A 249 -28.00 -32.94 17.54
N VAL A 250 -28.22 -32.30 18.69
CA VAL A 250 -27.22 -31.38 19.26
C VAL A 250 -25.94 -32.15 19.62
N ALA A 251 -26.05 -33.32 20.24
CA ALA A 251 -24.90 -34.15 20.60
C ALA A 251 -24.09 -34.57 19.36
N THR A 252 -24.73 -34.93 18.25
CA THR A 252 -24.02 -35.24 16.99
C THR A 252 -23.32 -34.01 16.42
N THR A 253 -23.98 -32.85 16.38
CA THR A 253 -23.34 -31.61 15.89
C THR A 253 -22.14 -31.19 16.74
N LEU A 254 -22.21 -31.41 18.06
CA LEU A 254 -21.12 -31.14 18.98
C LEU A 254 -19.94 -32.10 18.75
N ALA A 255 -20.21 -33.38 18.52
CA ALA A 255 -19.19 -34.37 18.17
C ALA A 255 -18.49 -34.01 16.85
N ASP A 256 -19.25 -33.58 15.83
CA ASP A 256 -18.69 -33.13 14.55
C ASP A 256 -17.83 -31.87 14.69
N ARG A 257 -18.24 -30.93 15.56
CA ARG A 257 -17.46 -29.73 15.87
C ARG A 257 -16.18 -30.08 16.61
N ALA A 258 -16.24 -31.00 17.58
CA ALA A 258 -15.07 -31.48 18.31
C ALA A 258 -14.06 -32.17 17.37
N SER A 259 -14.55 -32.98 16.43
CA SER A 259 -13.72 -33.62 15.40
C SER A 259 -13.03 -32.60 14.49
N ARG A 260 -13.76 -31.58 14.01
CA ARG A 260 -13.16 -30.48 13.24
C ARG A 260 -12.12 -29.69 14.03
N HIS A 261 -12.38 -29.42 15.31
CA HIS A 261 -11.43 -28.72 16.17
C HIS A 261 -10.16 -29.55 16.38
N ALA A 262 -10.28 -30.85 16.59
CA ALA A 262 -9.14 -31.77 16.67
C ALA A 262 -8.32 -31.77 15.36
N HIS A 263 -8.99 -31.73 14.20
CA HIS A 263 -8.32 -31.62 12.91
C HIS A 263 -7.57 -30.29 12.74
N VAL A 264 -8.19 -29.17 13.11
CA VAL A 264 -7.53 -27.85 13.07
C VAL A 264 -6.29 -27.83 13.95
N LEU A 265 -6.38 -28.35 15.19
CA LEU A 265 -5.21 -28.46 16.08
C LEU A 265 -4.08 -29.29 15.48
N ALA A 266 -4.41 -30.41 14.81
CA ALA A 266 -3.41 -31.21 14.10
C ALA A 266 -2.74 -30.42 12.96
N THR A 267 -3.51 -29.69 12.15
CA THR A 267 -2.95 -28.86 11.07
C THR A 267 -2.12 -27.69 11.59
N MET A 268 -2.48 -27.11 12.73
CA MET A 268 -1.68 -26.07 13.39
C MET A 268 -0.34 -26.64 13.85
N ALA A 269 -0.34 -27.82 14.47
CA ALA A 269 0.89 -28.50 14.85
C ALA A 269 1.78 -28.80 13.63
N ASP A 270 1.21 -29.26 12.51
CA ASP A 270 1.97 -29.47 11.27
C ASP A 270 2.60 -28.17 10.76
N VAL A 271 1.84 -27.07 10.73
CA VAL A 271 2.36 -25.75 10.34
C VAL A 271 3.46 -25.26 11.29
N GLU A 272 3.31 -25.46 12.60
CA GLU A 272 4.34 -25.14 13.58
C GLU A 272 5.63 -25.95 13.35
N THR A 273 5.51 -27.23 13.00
CA THR A 273 6.69 -28.05 12.66
C THR A 273 7.35 -27.60 11.36
N GLU A 274 6.59 -27.20 10.34
CA GLU A 274 7.14 -26.65 9.10
C GLU A 274 7.81 -25.29 9.34
N LEU A 275 7.22 -24.45 10.19
CA LEU A 275 7.81 -23.18 10.60
C LEU A 275 9.13 -23.40 11.34
N ALA A 276 9.21 -24.38 12.25
CA ALA A 276 10.45 -24.76 12.92
C ALA A 276 11.51 -25.28 11.94
N LYS A 277 11.12 -26.07 10.92
CA LYS A 277 12.03 -26.51 9.85
C LYS A 277 12.55 -25.33 9.03
N LEU A 278 11.67 -24.39 8.66
CA LEU A 278 12.06 -23.19 7.91
C LEU A 278 12.96 -22.26 8.71
N GLN A 279 12.75 -22.17 10.03
CA GLN A 279 13.63 -21.42 10.94
C GLN A 279 15.01 -22.08 11.06
N LEU A 280 15.10 -23.41 11.07
CA LEU A 280 16.38 -24.13 11.01
C LEU A 280 17.08 -24.02 9.64
N VAL A 281 16.32 -23.78 8.56
CA VAL A 281 16.83 -23.57 7.19
C VAL A 281 17.27 -22.11 6.96
N GLN A 282 16.93 -21.17 7.85
CA GLN A 282 17.51 -19.83 7.81
C GLN A 282 18.80 -19.72 8.65
N VAL A 283 19.85 -19.27 7.94
CA VAL A 283 21.18 -18.86 8.44
C VAL A 283 22.24 -19.97 8.49
N HIS A 284 22.48 -20.60 7.33
CA HIS A 284 23.85 -20.54 6.82
C HIS A 284 23.88 -19.41 5.78
N ALA A 285 24.67 -18.38 6.11
CA ALA A 285 24.92 -17.15 5.34
C ALA A 285 24.43 -17.18 3.88
N ASN A 286 23.31 -16.50 3.61
CA ASN A 286 22.99 -16.12 2.24
C ASN A 286 23.72 -14.78 1.96
N PRO A 287 24.87 -14.78 1.26
CA PRO A 287 25.71 -13.59 1.08
C PRO A 287 24.94 -12.41 0.45
N PHE A 288 23.92 -12.72 -0.34
CA PHE A 288 23.06 -11.73 -0.98
C PHE A 288 22.28 -10.83 0.00
N ARG A 289 21.95 -11.29 1.21
CA ARG A 289 21.24 -10.45 2.19
C ARG A 289 22.17 -9.40 2.79
N ALA A 290 23.40 -9.77 3.12
CA ALA A 290 24.38 -8.84 3.65
C ALA A 290 24.76 -7.79 2.61
N ASP A 291 24.93 -8.20 1.35
CA ASP A 291 25.23 -7.30 0.24
C ASP A 291 24.07 -6.33 -0.05
N LEU A 292 22.81 -6.78 0.06
CA LEU A 292 21.65 -5.91 -0.11
C LEU A 292 21.50 -4.89 1.02
N VAL A 293 21.79 -5.28 2.27
CA VAL A 293 21.77 -4.36 3.42
C VAL A 293 22.88 -3.31 3.26
N ALA A 294 24.11 -3.73 2.93
CA ALA A 294 25.22 -2.82 2.70
C ALA A 294 24.96 -1.88 1.49
N ALA A 295 24.32 -2.37 0.43
CA ALA A 295 23.93 -1.56 -0.72
C ALA A 295 22.84 -0.53 -0.38
N LEU A 296 21.91 -0.88 0.52
CA LEU A 296 20.87 0.02 1.02
C LEU A 296 21.48 1.14 1.86
N GLU A 297 22.37 0.79 2.80
CA GLU A 297 23.10 1.74 3.65
C GLU A 297 23.93 2.71 2.79
N ALA A 298 24.70 2.20 1.83
CA ALA A 298 25.48 3.03 0.90
C ALA A 298 24.60 3.90 -0.02
N SER A 299 23.35 3.50 -0.29
CA SER A 299 22.40 4.33 -1.02
C SER A 299 21.86 5.46 -0.14
N GLN A 300 21.61 5.17 1.14
CA GLN A 300 21.11 6.15 2.10
C GLN A 300 22.17 7.21 2.43
N ASP A 301 23.43 6.82 2.57
CA ASP A 301 24.54 7.76 2.75
C ASP A 301 24.69 8.70 1.55
N ARG A 302 24.55 8.18 0.32
CA ARG A 302 24.57 9.01 -0.90
C ARG A 302 23.40 9.98 -0.95
N ALA A 303 22.21 9.55 -0.55
CA ALA A 303 21.05 10.44 -0.48
C ALA A 303 21.26 11.58 0.53
N ASN A 304 21.86 11.29 1.68
CA ASN A 304 22.17 12.29 2.70
C ASN A 304 23.20 13.32 2.21
N VAL A 305 24.24 12.89 1.48
CA VAL A 305 25.23 13.80 0.89
C VAL A 305 24.58 14.71 -0.14
N VAL A 306 23.76 14.17 -1.05
CA VAL A 306 23.05 14.97 -2.06
C VAL A 306 22.09 15.98 -1.42
N ALA A 307 21.40 15.60 -0.34
CA ALA A 307 20.53 16.51 0.40
C ALA A 307 21.32 17.67 1.03
N ALA A 308 22.50 17.39 1.60
CA ALA A 308 23.37 18.41 2.17
C ALA A 308 23.94 19.35 1.10
N GLU A 309 24.34 18.82 -0.06
CA GLU A 309 24.80 19.61 -1.21
C GLU A 309 23.69 20.50 -1.78
N SER A 310 22.47 19.98 -1.92
CA SER A 310 21.30 20.76 -2.35
C SER A 310 21.03 21.94 -1.42
N ALA A 311 21.07 21.71 -0.11
CA ALA A 311 20.87 22.78 0.88
C ALA A 311 21.97 23.85 0.79
N ALA A 312 23.22 23.46 0.53
CA ALA A 312 24.32 24.40 0.31
C ALA A 312 24.13 25.22 -0.97
N VAL A 313 23.65 24.59 -2.06
CA VAL A 313 23.33 25.28 -3.32
C VAL A 313 22.18 26.27 -3.12
N ASP A 314 21.11 25.88 -2.44
CA ASP A 314 19.99 26.79 -2.15
C ASP A 314 20.43 27.99 -1.30
N THR A 315 21.28 27.75 -0.30
CA THR A 315 21.83 28.83 0.54
C THR A 315 22.69 29.79 -0.29
N THR A 316 23.52 29.27 -1.19
CA THR A 316 24.35 30.11 -2.07
C THR A 316 23.54 30.86 -3.11
N LEU A 317 22.46 30.28 -3.65
CA LEU A 317 21.52 30.97 -4.53
C LEU A 317 20.83 32.14 -3.81
N GLN A 318 20.33 31.92 -2.60
CA GLN A 318 19.72 33.00 -1.79
C GLN A 318 20.71 34.13 -1.47
N GLN A 319 21.98 33.79 -1.22
CA GLN A 319 23.04 34.79 -0.99
C GLN A 319 23.40 35.58 -2.26
N LEU A 320 23.20 35.01 -3.44
CA LEU A 320 23.47 35.68 -4.73
C LEU A 320 22.27 36.47 -5.26
N GLU A 321 21.05 36.12 -4.85
CA GLU A 321 19.82 36.75 -5.31
C GLU A 321 19.74 38.23 -4.90
N ALA A 322 20.03 38.56 -3.63
CA ALA A 322 20.03 39.94 -3.13
C ALA A 322 21.04 40.87 -3.84
N PRO A 323 22.32 40.51 -4.04
CA PRO A 323 23.26 41.36 -4.77
C PRO A 323 22.95 41.44 -6.27
N ILE A 324 22.40 40.40 -6.90
CA ILE A 324 21.97 40.45 -8.30
C ILE A 324 20.75 41.37 -8.46
N ALA A 325 19.77 41.27 -7.55
CA ALA A 325 18.61 42.17 -7.53
C ALA A 325 19.03 43.63 -7.31
N ALA A 326 19.97 43.88 -6.40
CA ALA A 326 20.52 45.22 -6.19
C ALA A 326 21.28 45.76 -7.42
N LEU A 327 22.01 44.90 -8.14
CA LEU A 327 22.67 45.27 -9.40
C LEU A 327 21.65 45.54 -10.52
N TYR A 328 20.55 44.78 -10.55
CA TYR A 328 19.47 44.98 -11.51
C TYR A 328 18.76 46.31 -11.25
N GLU A 329 18.37 46.61 -10.01
CA GLU A 329 17.78 47.91 -9.68
C GLU A 329 18.74 49.06 -10.00
N LEU A 330 20.03 48.95 -9.66
CA LEU A 330 21.03 49.96 -10.01
C LEU A 330 21.22 50.16 -11.53
N ALA A 331 21.04 49.11 -12.33
CA ALA A 331 21.17 49.19 -13.79
C ALA A 331 19.93 49.78 -14.46
N PHE A 332 18.76 49.68 -13.81
CA PHE A 332 17.46 50.02 -14.41
C PHE A 332 16.70 51.16 -13.70
N GLU A 333 17.19 51.73 -12.60
CA GLU A 333 16.57 52.85 -11.89
C GLU A 333 16.45 54.16 -12.71
N THR A 334 17.11 54.29 -13.87
CA THR A 334 17.07 55.53 -14.68
C THR A 334 17.01 55.32 -16.19
N THR A 335 16.25 54.33 -16.67
CA THR A 335 16.07 54.15 -18.13
C THR A 335 14.64 54.48 -18.58
N PRO A 336 14.45 55.52 -19.44
CA PRO A 336 13.21 55.66 -20.19
C PRO A 336 13.08 54.52 -21.20
N THR A 337 11.84 54.19 -21.55
CA THR A 337 11.35 52.92 -22.11
C THR A 337 11.88 52.55 -23.51
N GLU A 338 12.83 53.29 -24.08
CA GLU A 338 13.51 52.95 -25.35
C GLU A 338 14.99 53.34 -25.29
N ILE A 339 15.88 52.36 -25.09
CA ILE A 339 17.33 52.59 -25.11
C ILE A 339 17.87 52.22 -26.49
N ALA A 340 18.35 53.21 -27.23
CA ALA A 340 19.03 52.98 -28.49
C ALA A 340 20.34 52.17 -28.27
N PRO A 341 20.68 51.19 -29.13
CA PRO A 341 21.77 50.22 -28.90
C PRO A 341 23.16 50.82 -28.61
N HIS A 342 23.41 52.06 -29.06
CA HIS A 342 24.68 52.75 -28.88
C HIS A 342 24.87 53.31 -27.46
N LEU A 343 23.79 53.49 -26.69
CA LEU A 343 23.85 53.94 -25.29
C LEU A 343 24.07 52.78 -24.31
N LEU A 344 23.85 51.54 -24.75
CA LEU A 344 24.01 50.32 -23.94
C LEU A 344 25.46 50.12 -23.50
N VAL A 345 26.42 50.41 -24.39
CA VAL A 345 27.86 50.30 -24.08
C VAL A 345 28.27 51.33 -23.04
N GLY A 346 27.74 52.55 -23.11
CA GLY A 346 28.01 53.61 -22.13
C GLY A 346 27.33 53.41 -20.77
N LEU A 347 26.22 52.67 -20.73
CA LEU A 347 25.58 52.24 -19.49
C LEU A 347 26.34 51.06 -18.86
N LEU A 348 26.71 50.04 -19.65
CA LEU A 348 27.53 48.92 -19.19
C LEU A 348 28.88 49.40 -18.64
N ALA A 349 29.56 50.34 -19.30
CA ALA A 349 30.81 50.90 -18.81
C ALA A 349 30.63 51.68 -17.48
N ARG A 350 29.49 52.36 -17.30
CA ARG A 350 29.17 53.06 -16.04
C ARG A 350 28.84 52.09 -14.90
N VAL A 351 28.11 51.02 -15.20
CA VAL A 351 27.84 49.93 -14.25
C VAL A 351 29.13 49.22 -13.88
N GLU A 352 29.98 48.88 -14.85
CA GLU A 352 31.29 48.25 -14.62
C GLU A 352 32.21 49.13 -13.78
N ALA A 353 32.27 50.44 -14.06
CA ALA A 353 33.07 51.38 -13.28
C ALA A 353 32.60 51.46 -11.82
N ARG A 354 31.28 51.57 -11.58
CA ARG A 354 30.72 51.65 -10.22
C ARG A 354 30.81 50.33 -9.45
N VAL A 355 30.59 49.19 -10.12
CA VAL A 355 30.76 47.86 -9.51
C VAL A 355 32.22 47.65 -9.14
N SER A 356 33.15 48.02 -10.03
CA SER A 356 34.58 47.96 -9.75
C SER A 356 34.96 48.85 -8.56
N GLU A 357 34.43 50.07 -8.48
CA GLU A 357 34.62 50.99 -7.36
C GLU A 357 34.08 50.41 -6.04
N GLN A 358 32.88 49.82 -6.04
CA GLN A 358 32.30 49.20 -4.85
C GLN A 358 33.09 47.98 -4.39
N VAL A 359 33.51 47.10 -5.30
CA VAL A 359 34.34 45.93 -4.98
C VAL A 359 35.69 46.39 -4.41
N LEU A 360 36.35 47.35 -5.06
CA LEU A 360 37.63 47.88 -4.60
C LEU A 360 37.51 48.61 -3.25
N SER A 361 36.42 49.33 -3.00
CA SER A 361 36.18 49.99 -1.70
C SER A 361 35.95 48.98 -0.56
N ARG A 362 35.28 47.85 -0.84
CA ARG A 362 35.09 46.76 0.13
C ARG A 362 36.41 46.02 0.40
N VAL A 363 37.20 45.77 -0.63
CA VAL A 363 38.56 45.22 -0.50
C VAL A 363 39.45 46.17 0.31
N ALA A 364 39.43 47.47 0.02
CA ALA A 364 40.19 48.48 0.76
C ALA A 364 39.77 48.54 2.24
N ARG A 365 38.47 48.48 2.53
CA ARG A 365 37.96 48.45 3.92
C ARG A 365 38.33 47.17 4.67
N ALA A 366 38.34 46.02 3.99
CA ALA A 366 38.81 44.76 4.58
C ALA A 366 40.31 44.81 4.91
N CYS A 367 41.12 45.48 4.08
CA CYS A 367 42.54 45.69 4.33
C CYS A 367 42.83 46.72 5.45
N GLN A 368 41.97 47.73 5.64
CA GLN A 368 42.13 48.75 6.70
C GLN A 368 42.04 48.18 8.13
N GLY A 369 41.40 47.04 8.32
CA GLY A 369 41.30 46.37 9.63
C GLY A 369 42.56 45.59 10.04
N VAL A 370 43.57 45.51 9.17
CA VAL A 370 44.77 44.67 9.37
C VAL A 370 46.02 45.55 9.28
N ALA A 371 46.72 45.70 10.40
CA ALA A 371 47.85 46.62 10.54
C ALA A 371 49.07 46.24 9.67
N ASP A 372 49.28 44.94 9.44
CA ASP A 372 50.42 44.43 8.67
C ASP A 372 50.04 44.15 7.21
N SER A 373 50.56 44.96 6.29
CA SER A 373 50.29 44.86 4.84
C SER A 373 50.73 43.54 4.20
N SER A 374 51.58 42.75 4.88
CA SER A 374 52.04 41.44 4.43
C SER A 374 50.99 40.34 4.54
N THR A 375 49.92 40.55 5.32
CA THR A 375 48.82 39.57 5.51
C THR A 375 47.59 39.84 4.66
N TRP A 376 47.57 40.95 3.91
CA TRP A 376 46.47 41.26 2.99
C TRP A 376 46.24 40.18 1.93
N PRO A 377 47.26 39.54 1.32
CA PRO A 377 47.03 38.51 0.31
C PRO A 377 46.39 37.24 0.85
N SER A 378 46.50 36.97 2.17
CA SER A 378 45.90 35.80 2.81
C SER A 378 44.50 36.06 3.37
N LEU A 379 43.99 37.30 3.29
CA LEU A 379 42.60 37.58 3.64
C LEU A 379 41.67 36.89 2.62
N PRO A 380 40.68 36.09 3.05
CA PRO A 380 39.86 35.27 2.14
C PRO A 380 39.20 36.07 1.00
N LEU A 381 38.79 37.31 1.28
CA LEU A 381 38.18 38.21 0.30
C LEU A 381 39.20 38.70 -0.76
N VAL A 382 40.42 39.02 -0.32
CA VAL A 382 41.50 39.52 -1.18
C VAL A 382 42.13 38.39 -1.98
N ALA A 383 42.36 37.24 -1.34
CA ALA A 383 42.83 36.01 -1.98
C ALA A 383 41.90 35.60 -3.13
N ARG A 384 40.59 35.54 -2.87
CA ARG A 384 39.59 35.19 -3.88
C ARG A 384 39.47 36.25 -4.99
N PHE A 385 39.62 37.53 -4.68
CA PHE A 385 39.67 38.59 -5.69
C PHE A 385 40.92 38.48 -6.60
N LEU A 386 42.08 38.19 -6.00
CA LEU A 386 43.33 37.97 -6.73
C LEU A 386 43.28 36.69 -7.58
N GLU A 387 42.73 35.60 -7.06
CA GLU A 387 42.50 34.35 -7.80
C GLU A 387 41.62 34.58 -9.03
N LEU A 388 40.51 35.30 -8.89
CA LEU A 388 39.61 35.61 -10.01
C LEU A 388 40.27 36.52 -11.07
N ARG A 389 41.11 37.47 -10.64
CA ARG A 389 41.89 38.33 -11.54
C ARG A 389 43.03 37.58 -12.24
N CYS A 390 43.68 36.64 -11.54
CA CYS A 390 44.75 35.80 -12.11
C CYS A 390 44.20 34.68 -13.00
N ALA A 391 43.02 34.13 -12.72
CA ALA A 391 42.35 33.13 -13.55
C ALA A 391 42.02 33.67 -14.95
N ALA A 392 41.76 34.98 -15.08
CA ALA A 392 41.57 35.62 -16.38
C ALA A 392 42.85 35.67 -17.23
N ALA A 393 44.05 35.66 -16.62
CA ALA A 393 45.33 35.64 -17.33
C ALA A 393 45.73 34.23 -17.84
N TYR A 394 45.11 33.16 -17.34
CA TYR A 394 45.32 31.78 -17.78
C TYR A 394 44.13 31.27 -18.61
N THR A 395 43.78 31.99 -19.68
CA THR A 395 42.89 31.47 -20.72
C THR A 395 43.66 31.18 -22.01
N SER A 396 44.57 30.21 -21.94
CA SER A 396 44.96 29.40 -23.10
C SER A 396 44.52 27.97 -22.82
N PRO A 397 43.81 27.29 -23.74
CA PRO A 397 43.26 25.96 -23.48
C PRO A 397 44.40 24.94 -23.32
N PRO A 398 44.28 23.95 -22.41
CA PRO A 398 45.31 22.94 -22.24
C PRO A 398 45.33 21.98 -23.45
N ILE A 399 46.53 21.75 -23.97
CA ILE A 399 46.83 20.70 -24.92
C ILE A 399 46.64 19.36 -24.21
N VAL A 400 45.69 18.55 -24.70
CA VAL A 400 45.54 17.14 -24.29
C VAL A 400 46.70 16.35 -24.88
N VAL A 401 47.64 15.93 -24.03
CA VAL A 401 48.69 14.96 -24.37
C VAL A 401 48.21 13.56 -23.94
N PRO A 402 48.21 12.55 -24.81
CA PRO A 402 47.80 11.19 -24.46
C PRO A 402 48.91 10.47 -23.67
N PRO A 403 48.57 9.61 -22.69
CA PRO A 403 49.58 8.93 -21.89
C PRO A 403 50.21 7.79 -22.69
N SER A 404 51.50 7.90 -22.98
CA SER A 404 52.34 6.79 -23.41
C SER A 404 53.34 6.43 -22.31
N MET A 405 53.25 5.19 -21.85
CA MET A 405 54.35 4.30 -21.50
C MET A 405 55.56 4.93 -20.79
N ARG A 406 55.65 4.74 -19.47
CA ARG A 406 56.95 4.63 -18.80
C ARG A 406 56.98 3.49 -17.77
N THR A 407 57.86 2.57 -18.09
CA THR A 407 58.34 1.40 -17.37
C THR A 407 59.12 1.74 -16.10
N GLN A 408 58.81 1.07 -14.98
CA GLN A 408 59.76 0.63 -13.94
C GLN A 408 59.24 -0.72 -13.39
N ARG A 409 59.90 -1.84 -13.67
CA ARG A 409 61.07 -2.46 -13.01
C ARG A 409 60.70 -3.31 -11.77
N LYS A 410 60.32 -4.54 -12.10
CA LYS A 410 60.33 -5.85 -11.43
C LYS A 410 61.16 -6.04 -10.12
N THR A 411 60.50 -6.54 -9.07
CA THR A 411 60.93 -7.59 -8.11
C THR A 411 59.63 -8.26 -7.54
N SER A 412 59.16 -9.39 -8.09
CA SER A 412 59.19 -10.75 -7.47
C SER A 412 58.78 -10.78 -5.99
N GLY A 413 57.74 -11.49 -5.53
CA GLY A 413 56.81 -12.44 -6.14
C GLY A 413 55.72 -12.81 -5.10
N GLU A 414 54.76 -13.64 -5.54
CA GLU A 414 53.54 -14.11 -4.84
C GLU A 414 52.35 -13.13 -4.81
N ASP A 415 51.54 -13.18 -5.87
CA ASP A 415 50.07 -13.27 -5.79
C ASP A 415 49.48 -13.30 -7.22
N ASP A 416 49.76 -14.38 -7.95
CA ASP A 416 48.96 -14.78 -9.11
C ASP A 416 47.94 -15.81 -8.60
N ASP A 417 46.72 -15.37 -8.27
CA ASP A 417 45.47 -16.14 -8.48
C ASP A 417 44.25 -15.42 -7.89
N LYS A 418 43.73 -14.39 -8.58
CA LYS A 418 42.33 -13.95 -8.43
C LYS A 418 41.74 -13.54 -9.77
N TRP A 419 41.50 -14.53 -10.62
CA TRP A 419 40.38 -14.46 -11.58
C TRP A 419 39.12 -15.03 -10.91
N PRO A 420 37.93 -14.44 -11.11
CA PRO A 420 36.70 -14.99 -10.58
C PRO A 420 36.43 -16.38 -11.17
N VAL A 421 36.33 -17.39 -10.29
CA VAL A 421 36.10 -18.81 -10.59
C VAL A 421 34.82 -19.04 -11.41
N HIS A 422 33.88 -18.09 -11.40
CA HIS A 422 32.62 -18.19 -12.14
C HIS A 422 32.76 -18.01 -13.66
N SER A 423 33.83 -17.36 -14.14
CA SER A 423 34.06 -17.15 -15.58
C SER A 423 34.50 -18.43 -16.31
N LYS A 424 35.28 -19.30 -15.65
CA LYS A 424 35.76 -20.58 -16.21
C LYS A 424 34.67 -21.67 -16.22
N ALA A 425 33.79 -21.71 -15.22
CA ALA A 425 32.70 -22.67 -15.15
C ALA A 425 31.60 -22.40 -16.21
N LEU A 426 31.32 -21.12 -16.49
CA LEU A 426 30.35 -20.72 -17.51
C LEU A 426 30.86 -20.96 -18.94
N LEU A 427 32.17 -20.76 -19.18
CA LEU A 427 32.80 -21.12 -20.45
C LEU A 427 32.85 -22.65 -20.64
N ALA A 428 33.17 -23.43 -19.60
CA ALA A 428 33.16 -24.89 -19.69
C ALA A 428 31.75 -25.47 -19.97
N ALA A 429 30.70 -24.90 -19.36
CA ALA A 429 29.31 -25.31 -19.60
C ALA A 429 28.80 -24.94 -21.01
N LEU A 430 29.26 -23.82 -21.57
CA LEU A 430 28.93 -23.41 -22.93
C LEU A 430 29.65 -24.26 -24.00
N HIS A 431 30.88 -24.71 -23.73
CA HIS A 431 31.60 -25.61 -24.64
C HIS A 431 31.09 -27.06 -24.57
N ALA A 432 30.59 -27.53 -23.43
CA ALA A 432 30.01 -28.87 -23.28
C ALA A 432 28.66 -29.03 -24.01
N LYS A 433 27.89 -27.95 -24.20
CA LYS A 433 26.62 -27.97 -24.95
C LYS A 433 26.79 -27.96 -26.48
N ARG A 434 27.98 -27.66 -27.00
CA ARG A 434 28.24 -27.54 -28.44
C ARG A 434 28.81 -28.80 -29.09
N ASN A 435 29.30 -29.76 -28.30
CA ASN A 435 29.90 -31.02 -28.76
C ASN A 435 29.08 -32.24 -28.33
N LYS A 436 27.79 -32.30 -28.69
CA LYS A 436 27.08 -33.58 -28.76
C LYS A 436 27.01 -34.01 -30.24
N PRO A 437 27.68 -35.10 -30.65
CA PRO A 437 27.44 -35.70 -31.95
C PRO A 437 26.04 -36.32 -31.98
N GLN A 438 25.41 -36.27 -33.17
CA GLN A 438 24.15 -36.95 -33.49
C GLN A 438 24.28 -38.46 -33.37
#